data_AF-A0AAU0X487-F1
#
_entry.id   AF-A0AAU0X487-F1
#
_cell.length_a   1.000
_cell.length_b   1.000
_cell.length_c   1.000
_cell.angle_alpha   90.00
_cell.angle_beta   90.00
_cell.angle_gamma   90.00
#
_symmetry.space_group_name_H-M   'P 1'
#
loop_
_entity.id
_entity.type
_entity.pdbx_description
1 polymer ?
#
loop_
_entity_poly.entity_id
_entity_poly.type
_entity_poly.pdbx_seq_one_letter_code
_entity_poly.pdbx_strand_id
1 'polypeptide(L)'
;MARHAEHTSSSSVRRTLMCVGLTVTAAGAVVAGGGVASASAAPIPLPQSATGDSNVDAAADGVSTALNSATANGLGTLKRLPLDPLAGTGVDPLDNSVGTQVADFVPVSTAAVTGPVASGASLEELPVVGPATSVLPG
;
A
#
# COMPACT_ATOMS: atom_id res chain seq x y z
N MET A 1 35.98 47.46 -24.25
CA MET A 1 36.70 47.85 -23.02
C MET A 1 36.12 47.02 -21.87
N ALA A 2 36.97 46.24 -21.17
CA ALA A 2 36.70 45.33 -20.01
C ALA A 2 35.74 44.16 -20.29
N ARG A 3 35.95 42.85 -20.09
CA ARG A 3 36.84 41.92 -19.34
C ARG A 3 37.04 42.14 -17.84
N HIS A 4 36.79 41.04 -17.10
CA HIS A 4 37.20 40.58 -15.75
C HIS A 4 35.97 40.09 -14.95
N ALA A 5 35.92 38.95 -14.26
CA ALA A 5 36.74 37.74 -14.17
C ALA A 5 35.96 36.70 -13.32
N GLU A 6 36.19 35.41 -13.59
CA GLU A 6 36.31 34.28 -12.64
C GLU A 6 35.41 34.20 -11.38
N HIS A 7 34.69 33.09 -11.23
CA HIS A 7 34.67 32.37 -9.95
C HIS A 7 34.75 30.87 -10.19
N THR A 8 35.91 30.32 -9.84
CA THR A 8 36.23 28.89 -9.88
C THR A 8 35.90 28.22 -8.53
N SER A 9 35.34 27.01 -8.63
CA SER A 9 35.52 25.83 -7.77
C SER A 9 35.17 25.87 -6.26
N SER A 10 34.25 24.98 -5.85
CA SER A 10 34.49 23.99 -4.76
C SER A 10 33.28 23.07 -4.54
N SER A 11 33.19 21.95 -5.27
CA SER A 11 32.16 20.93 -5.03
C SER A 11 32.73 19.50 -5.05
N SER A 12 33.83 19.27 -4.34
CA SER A 12 34.46 17.94 -4.23
C SER A 12 34.78 17.48 -2.81
N VAL A 13 34.34 18.21 -1.77
CA VAL A 13 34.73 17.91 -0.38
C VAL A 13 33.61 17.27 0.46
N ARG A 14 32.36 17.19 -0.03
CA ARG A 14 31.21 16.70 0.78
C ARG A 14 30.87 15.22 0.62
N ARG A 15 31.69 14.42 -0.09
CA ARG A 15 31.35 13.01 -0.39
C ARG A 15 32.14 11.94 0.36
N THR A 16 32.99 12.33 1.32
CA THR A 16 33.94 11.37 1.94
C THR A 16 33.76 11.13 3.44
N LEU A 17 32.72 11.69 4.07
CA LEU A 17 32.51 11.57 5.53
C LEU A 17 31.30 10.71 5.95
N MET A 18 30.82 9.78 5.11
CA MET A 18 29.69 8.90 5.47
C MET A 18 29.99 7.42 5.23
N CYS A 19 31.16 6.94 5.66
CA CYS A 19 31.53 5.50 5.58
C CYS A 19 32.09 4.89 6.89
N VAL A 20 31.93 5.53 8.05
CA VAL A 20 32.59 5.04 9.30
C VAL A 20 31.61 4.75 10.45
N GLY A 21 30.29 4.86 10.24
CA GLY A 21 29.31 4.72 11.33
C GLY A 21 28.80 3.30 11.67
N LEU A 22 29.21 2.24 10.96
CA LEU A 22 28.51 0.95 11.02
C LEU A 22 29.40 -0.24 11.45
N THR A 23 30.12 -0.15 12.57
CA THR A 23 30.90 -1.30 13.10
C THR A 23 30.82 -1.48 14.62
N VAL A 24 29.76 -1.01 15.27
CA VAL A 24 29.54 -1.27 16.70
C VAL A 24 28.06 -1.48 16.96
N THR A 25 27.62 -2.74 17.04
CA THR A 25 26.79 -3.33 18.12
C THR A 25 26.52 -4.79 17.75
N ALA A 26 27.54 -5.63 17.98
CA ALA A 26 27.38 -7.06 18.08
C ALA A 26 26.97 -7.38 19.53
N ALA A 27 25.67 -7.42 19.82
CA ALA A 27 25.09 -8.15 20.96
C ALA A 27 23.57 -7.99 20.99
N GLY A 28 22.84 -9.10 20.80
CA GLY A 28 21.50 -9.24 21.36
C GLY A 28 20.34 -9.01 20.38
N ALA A 29 19.92 -10.08 19.70
CA ALA A 29 18.52 -10.47 19.60
C ALA A 29 18.44 -11.82 18.87
N VAL A 30 18.27 -12.88 19.65
CA VAL A 30 17.83 -14.19 19.16
C VAL A 30 16.39 -14.04 18.65
N VAL A 31 16.21 -13.92 17.34
CA VAL A 31 14.90 -14.12 16.70
C VAL A 31 15.08 -15.19 15.66
N ALA A 32 14.80 -16.42 16.09
CA ALA A 32 14.55 -17.54 15.20
C ALA A 32 13.23 -17.30 14.44
N GLY A 33 13.19 -17.65 13.16
CA GLY A 33 11.92 -17.82 12.43
C GLY A 33 11.99 -17.28 11.01
N GLY A 34 11.92 -18.20 10.05
CA GLY A 34 12.12 -17.96 8.62
C GLY A 34 11.17 -16.96 7.97
N GLY A 35 11.71 -16.26 6.97
CA GLY A 35 10.96 -15.45 6.01
C GLY A 35 11.79 -15.30 4.74
N VAL A 36 11.31 -15.82 3.62
CA VAL A 36 11.90 -15.60 2.30
C VAL A 36 11.63 -14.15 1.88
N ALA A 37 12.63 -13.29 2.05
CA ALA A 37 12.64 -11.96 1.45
C ALA A 37 13.19 -12.05 0.02
N SER A 38 12.33 -11.78 -0.95
CA SER A 38 12.71 -11.48 -2.32
C SER A 38 13.52 -10.18 -2.38
N ALA A 39 14.77 -10.23 -2.85
CA ALA A 39 15.46 -9.18 -3.62
C ALA A 39 16.91 -9.63 -3.89
N SER A 40 17.27 -9.80 -5.16
CA SER A 40 18.62 -10.18 -5.58
C SER A 40 19.62 -9.05 -5.28
N ALA A 41 20.42 -9.20 -4.21
CA ALA A 41 21.63 -8.43 -3.94
C ALA A 41 22.62 -9.31 -3.15
N ALA A 42 23.67 -9.77 -3.84
CA ALA A 42 24.82 -10.57 -3.38
C ALA A 42 24.49 -11.92 -2.67
N PRO A 43 25.29 -12.99 -2.86
CA PRO A 43 25.01 -14.27 -2.22
C PRO A 43 25.28 -14.17 -0.71
N ILE A 44 24.22 -13.92 0.05
CA ILE A 44 24.21 -14.04 1.51
C ILE A 44 24.16 -15.55 1.83
N PRO A 45 24.99 -16.07 2.75
CA PRO A 45 24.94 -17.48 3.13
C PRO A 45 23.53 -17.87 3.57
N LEU A 46 22.92 -18.79 2.82
CA LEU A 46 21.63 -19.37 3.17
C LEU A 46 21.79 -20.10 4.51
N PRO A 47 20.97 -19.80 5.55
CA PRO A 47 20.90 -20.69 6.70
C PRO A 47 20.40 -22.04 6.20
N GLN A 48 21.26 -23.04 6.27
CA GLN A 48 20.89 -24.42 6.03
C GLN A 48 19.78 -24.74 7.03
N SER A 49 18.57 -24.97 6.52
CA SER A 49 17.50 -25.50 7.35
C SER A 49 17.99 -26.86 7.85
N ALA A 50 18.33 -26.93 9.13
CA ALA A 50 18.46 -28.20 9.80
C ALA A 50 17.07 -28.83 9.74
N THR A 51 16.86 -29.71 8.76
CA THR A 51 15.69 -30.58 8.65
C THR A 51 15.80 -31.65 9.73
N GLY A 52 15.83 -31.23 11.00
CA GLY A 52 15.64 -32.08 12.16
C GLY A 52 14.19 -31.90 12.58
N ASP A 53 13.40 -32.94 12.40
CA ASP A 53 11.98 -33.02 12.78
C ASP A 53 11.13 -31.84 12.30
N SER A 54 11.10 -31.64 10.97
CA SER A 54 10.10 -30.78 10.35
C SER A 54 8.71 -31.33 10.66
N ASN A 55 8.05 -30.76 11.68
CA ASN A 55 6.66 -31.03 11.98
C ASN A 55 5.84 -30.53 10.78
N VAL A 56 5.47 -31.46 9.90
CA VAL A 56 4.74 -31.19 8.65
C VAL A 56 3.39 -30.53 8.96
N ASP A 57 2.76 -30.89 10.09
CA ASP A 57 1.51 -30.27 10.53
C ASP A 57 1.73 -28.79 10.90
N ALA A 58 2.79 -28.47 11.66
CA ALA A 58 3.13 -27.08 11.98
C ALA A 58 3.51 -26.27 10.73
N ALA A 59 4.16 -26.89 9.75
CA ALA A 59 4.46 -26.25 8.48
C ALA A 59 3.18 -26.00 7.65
N ALA A 60 2.24 -26.95 7.64
CA ALA A 60 0.94 -26.81 6.99
C ALA A 60 0.08 -25.71 7.64
N ASP A 61 0.07 -25.64 8.97
CA ASP A 61 -0.60 -24.58 9.73
C ASP A 61 0.02 -23.20 9.47
N GLY A 62 1.35 -23.14 9.35
CA GLY A 62 2.06 -21.92 8.98
C GLY A 62 1.65 -21.43 7.59
N VAL A 63 1.55 -22.33 6.61
CA VAL A 63 1.10 -22.01 5.25
C VAL A 63 -0.36 -21.57 5.23
N SER A 64 -1.26 -22.26 5.93
CA SER A 64 -2.68 -21.88 5.98
C SER A 64 -2.88 -20.53 6.66
N THR A 65 -2.16 -20.26 7.74
CA THR A 65 -2.18 -18.96 8.45
C THR A 65 -1.63 -17.84 7.56
N ALA A 66 -0.53 -18.09 6.86
CA ALA A 66 0.06 -17.13 5.94
C ALA A 66 -0.88 -16.81 4.77
N LEU A 67 -1.52 -17.83 4.18
CA LEU A 67 -2.51 -17.66 3.12
C LEU A 67 -3.71 -16.85 3.61
N ASN A 68 -4.28 -17.19 4.76
CA ASN A 68 -5.41 -16.47 5.32
C ASN A 68 -5.03 -15.01 5.59
N SER A 69 -3.89 -14.77 6.23
CA SER A 69 -3.37 -13.43 6.48
C SER A 69 -3.15 -12.64 5.19
N ALA A 70 -2.55 -13.25 4.16
CA ALA A 70 -2.35 -12.60 2.87
C ALA A 70 -3.68 -12.23 2.21
N THR A 71 -4.67 -13.13 2.24
CA THR A 71 -5.99 -12.85 1.68
C THR A 71 -6.75 -11.78 2.47
N ALA A 72 -6.73 -11.82 3.81
CA ALA A 72 -7.40 -10.84 4.64
C ALA A 72 -6.79 -9.45 4.47
N ASN A 73 -5.46 -9.33 4.47
CA ASN A 73 -4.80 -8.03 4.26
C ASN A 73 -5.00 -7.52 2.83
N GLY A 74 -4.91 -8.39 1.83
CA GLY A 74 -5.14 -8.04 0.43
C GLY A 74 -6.57 -7.58 0.18
N LEU A 75 -7.56 -8.40 0.50
CA LEU A 75 -8.97 -8.07 0.32
C LEU A 75 -9.39 -6.90 1.19
N GLY A 76 -8.94 -6.82 2.45
CA GLY A 76 -9.22 -5.70 3.33
C GLY A 76 -8.72 -4.37 2.76
N THR A 77 -7.53 -4.35 2.16
CA THR A 77 -7.01 -3.15 1.49
C THR A 77 -7.87 -2.76 0.28
N LEU A 78 -8.27 -3.74 -0.54
CA LEU A 78 -9.11 -3.50 -1.71
C LEU A 78 -10.53 -3.06 -1.35
N LYS A 79 -11.08 -3.55 -0.22
CA LYS A 79 -12.39 -3.15 0.29
C LYS A 79 -12.46 -1.68 0.67
N ARG A 80 -11.36 -1.12 1.19
CA ARG A 80 -11.22 0.25 1.70
C ARG A 80 -10.64 1.26 0.71
N LEU A 81 -10.18 0.80 -0.46
CA LEU A 81 -9.62 1.71 -1.44
C LEU A 81 -10.76 2.49 -2.14
N PRO A 82 -10.65 3.82 -2.29
CA PRO A 82 -11.62 4.60 -3.06
C PRO A 82 -11.68 4.06 -4.50
N LEU A 83 -12.91 3.93 -5.01
CA LEU A 83 -13.14 3.42 -6.36
C LEU A 83 -12.82 4.44 -7.43
N ASP A 84 -13.05 5.72 -7.13
CA ASP A 84 -12.77 6.82 -8.03
C ASP A 84 -11.55 7.62 -7.54
N PRO A 85 -10.39 7.51 -8.21
CA PRO A 85 -9.21 8.30 -7.87
C PRO A 85 -9.36 9.79 -8.22
N LEU A 86 -10.36 10.17 -9.02
CA LEU A 86 -10.68 11.55 -9.37
C LEU A 86 -11.77 12.14 -8.48
N ALA A 87 -12.25 11.40 -7.48
CA ALA A 87 -13.29 11.86 -6.57
C ALA A 87 -12.98 13.23 -5.97
N GLY A 88 -13.95 14.13 -6.01
CA GLY A 88 -13.84 15.50 -5.47
C GLY A 88 -12.90 16.42 -6.27
N THR A 89 -12.43 16.00 -7.45
CA THR A 89 -11.72 16.87 -8.37
C THR A 89 -12.70 17.61 -9.29
N GLY A 90 -12.34 18.80 -9.77
CA GLY A 90 -13.19 19.56 -10.71
C GLY A 90 -13.28 18.96 -12.12
N VAL A 91 -12.61 17.84 -12.37
CA VAL A 91 -12.60 17.10 -13.65
C VAL A 91 -13.11 15.67 -13.49
N ASP A 92 -13.73 15.37 -12.35
CA ASP A 92 -14.36 14.09 -12.07
C ASP A 92 -15.49 13.82 -13.10
N PRO A 93 -15.38 12.77 -13.92
CA PRO A 93 -16.42 12.46 -14.90
C PRO A 93 -17.70 11.90 -14.26
N LEU A 94 -17.63 11.33 -13.06
CA LEU A 94 -18.75 10.75 -12.33
C LEU A 94 -19.54 11.83 -11.57
N ASP A 95 -18.92 12.97 -11.28
CA ASP A 95 -19.59 14.18 -10.79
C ASP A 95 -20.30 14.96 -11.92
N ASN A 96 -21.02 14.23 -12.78
CA ASN A 96 -21.87 14.79 -13.82
C ASN A 96 -23.34 14.47 -13.55
N SER A 97 -23.83 14.86 -12.37
CA SER A 97 -25.20 14.57 -12.01
C SER A 97 -26.21 15.50 -12.71
N VAL A 98 -27.36 14.94 -13.09
CA VAL A 98 -28.49 15.69 -13.63
C VAL A 98 -29.67 15.47 -12.71
N GLY A 99 -30.24 16.58 -12.21
CA GLY A 99 -31.39 16.59 -11.31
C GLY A 99 -32.58 17.32 -11.92
N THR A 100 -33.78 16.87 -11.57
CA THR A 100 -35.03 17.56 -11.89
C THR A 100 -35.93 17.61 -10.67
N GLN A 101 -36.68 18.71 -10.54
CA GLN A 101 -37.69 18.88 -9.52
C GLN A 101 -38.92 19.52 -10.16
N VAL A 102 -40.10 19.00 -9.83
CA VAL A 102 -41.37 19.54 -10.31
C VAL A 102 -42.15 20.03 -9.09
N ALA A 103 -42.43 21.33 -9.02
CA ALA A 103 -43.11 21.96 -7.87
C ALA A 103 -42.49 21.51 -6.52
N ASP A 104 -43.34 21.12 -5.55
CA ASP A 104 -42.93 20.73 -4.19
C ASP A 104 -42.64 19.23 -4.03
N PHE A 105 -42.46 18.48 -5.13
CA PHE A 105 -42.10 17.06 -5.05
C PHE A 105 -40.64 16.87 -4.62
N VAL A 106 -40.35 15.66 -4.13
CA VAL A 106 -38.98 15.23 -3.82
C VAL A 106 -38.15 15.26 -5.11
N PRO A 107 -37.00 15.95 -5.15
CA PRO A 107 -36.16 16.04 -6.33
C PRO A 107 -35.59 14.66 -6.69
N VAL A 108 -35.48 14.38 -7.98
CA VAL A 108 -34.87 13.15 -8.50
C VAL A 108 -33.60 13.51 -9.24
N SER A 109 -32.51 12.80 -8.96
CA SER A 109 -31.20 13.04 -9.56
C SER A 109 -30.44 11.74 -9.78
N THR A 110 -29.59 11.72 -10.80
CA THR A 110 -28.61 10.65 -11.01
C THR A 110 -27.54 10.58 -9.91
N ALA A 111 -27.37 11.66 -9.14
CA ALA A 111 -26.44 11.72 -8.00
C ALA A 111 -26.73 10.64 -6.95
N ALA A 112 -27.97 10.14 -6.83
CA ALA A 112 -28.28 9.06 -5.90
C ALA A 112 -27.54 7.75 -6.27
N VAL A 113 -27.17 7.57 -7.53
CA VAL A 113 -26.49 6.38 -8.05
C VAL A 113 -24.99 6.62 -8.22
N THR A 114 -24.59 7.76 -8.78
CA THR A 114 -23.17 8.07 -9.06
C THR A 114 -22.47 8.77 -7.90
N GLY A 115 -23.23 9.47 -7.05
CA GLY A 115 -22.70 10.31 -5.97
C GLY A 115 -21.79 9.58 -4.98
N PRO A 116 -22.13 8.36 -4.51
CA PRO A 116 -21.22 7.62 -3.64
C PRO A 116 -19.84 7.40 -4.29
N VAL A 117 -19.82 7.02 -5.56
CA VAL A 117 -18.57 6.74 -6.28
C VAL A 117 -17.81 8.04 -6.57
N ALA A 118 -18.48 9.07 -7.06
CA ALA A 118 -17.90 10.40 -7.30
C ALA A 118 -17.39 11.08 -6.00
N SER A 119 -17.94 10.72 -4.85
CA SER A 119 -17.47 11.18 -3.53
C SER A 119 -16.30 10.34 -2.98
N GLY A 120 -15.85 9.33 -3.72
CA GLY A 120 -14.70 8.50 -3.36
C GLY A 120 -15.04 7.30 -2.48
N ALA A 121 -16.29 6.84 -2.46
CA ALA A 121 -16.66 5.66 -1.69
C ALA A 121 -15.85 4.44 -2.12
N SER A 122 -15.47 3.65 -1.12
CA SER A 122 -14.83 2.35 -1.27
C SER A 122 -15.86 1.21 -1.42
N LEU A 123 -15.42 0.00 -1.77
CA LEU A 123 -16.31 -1.14 -1.99
C LEU A 123 -17.16 -1.49 -0.76
N GLU A 124 -16.67 -1.26 0.46
CA GLU A 124 -17.40 -1.52 1.70
C GLU A 124 -18.42 -0.43 2.06
N GLU A 125 -18.28 0.77 1.50
CA GLU A 125 -19.14 1.92 1.76
C GLU A 125 -20.28 2.06 0.74
N LEU A 126 -20.24 1.28 -0.35
CA LEU A 126 -21.30 1.30 -1.35
C LEU A 126 -22.62 0.77 -0.77
N PRO A 127 -23.76 1.46 -0.98
CA PRO A 127 -25.03 1.11 -0.35
C PRO A 127 -25.51 -0.32 -0.62
N VAL A 128 -25.23 -0.83 -1.82
CA VAL A 128 -25.66 -2.17 -2.26
C VAL A 128 -24.54 -3.20 -2.15
N VAL A 129 -23.31 -2.81 -2.48
CA VAL A 129 -22.16 -3.74 -2.55
C VAL A 129 -21.48 -3.91 -1.20
N GLY A 130 -21.49 -2.88 -0.34
CA GLY A 130 -20.86 -2.89 0.99
C GLY A 130 -21.30 -4.04 1.89
N PRO A 131 -22.62 -4.31 2.02
CA PRO A 131 -23.10 -5.45 2.80
C PRO A 131 -22.60 -6.79 2.28
N ALA A 132 -22.45 -6.94 0.95
CA ALA A 132 -21.94 -8.16 0.33
C ALA A 132 -20.42 -8.29 0.46
N THR A 133 -19.67 -7.19 0.52
CA THR A 133 -18.21 -7.23 0.72
C THR A 133 -17.85 -7.41 2.20
N SER A 134 -18.75 -7.09 3.13
CA SER A 134 -18.56 -7.31 4.57
C SER A 134 -18.36 -8.79 4.95
N VAL A 135 -18.92 -9.74 4.18
CA VAL A 135 -18.72 -11.18 4.44
C VAL A 135 -17.36 -11.70 3.99
N LEU A 136 -16.61 -10.92 3.20
CA LEU A 136 -15.25 -11.26 2.79
C LEU A 136 -14.25 -10.91 3.89
N PRO A 137 -13.19 -11.72 4.09
CA PRO A 137 -12.19 -11.48 5.12
C PRO A 137 -11.42 -10.16 4.89
N GLY A 138 -11.01 -9.54 6.00
CA GLY A 138 -10.32 -8.24 6.02
C GLY A 138 -11.23 -7.03 6.10
#